data_AF-A0A6I4W506-F1
#
_entry.id   AF-A0A6I4W506-F1
#
_cell.length_a   1.000
_cell.length_b   1.000
_cell.length_c   1.000
_cell.angle_alpha   90.00
_cell.angle_beta   90.00
_cell.angle_gamma   90.00
#
_symmetry.space_group_name_H-M   'P 1'
#
loop_
_entity.id
_entity.type
_entity.pdbx_description
1 polymer ?
#
loop_
_entity_poly.entity_id
_entity_poly.type
_entity_poly.pdbx_seq_one_letter_code
_entity_poly.pdbx_strand_id
1 'polypeptide(L)' 'MSCDHLICAYCSHPVSEGRCPTCRAARAELHGNGFSVPPMLVLAGLLTLLFAALVLQRCAA' A
#
# COMPACT_ATOMS: atom_id res chain seq x y z
N MET A 1 -11.63 11.61 0.80
CA MET A 1 -11.77 11.74 -0.67
C MET A 1 -10.79 10.79 -1.33
N SER A 2 -11.17 10.04 -2.37
CA SER A 2 -10.24 9.15 -3.12
C SER A 2 -9.89 9.76 -4.48
N CYS A 3 -8.74 9.37 -5.04
CA CYS A 3 -8.28 9.85 -6.34
C CYS A 3 -9.01 9.20 -7.54
N ASP A 4 -9.87 8.20 -7.33
CA ASP A 4 -10.39 7.34 -8.42
C ASP A 4 -11.32 8.07 -9.40
N HIS A 5 -11.93 9.18 -8.97
CA HIS A 5 -12.83 9.98 -9.80
C HIS A 5 -12.25 11.35 -10.20
N LEU A 6 -11.01 11.66 -9.81
CA LEU A 6 -10.38 12.92 -10.16
C LEU A 6 -9.63 12.80 -11.50
N ILE A 7 -9.94 13.71 -12.42
CA ILE A 7 -9.21 13.88 -13.68
C ILE A 7 -8.29 15.10 -13.57
N CYS A 8 -7.02 14.95 -13.95
CA CYS A 8 -6.06 16.04 -13.93
C CYS A 8 -6.29 17.00 -15.11
N ALA A 9 -6.41 18.30 -14.84
CA ALA A 9 -6.57 19.31 -15.89
C ALA A 9 -5.32 19.48 -16.80
N TYR A 10 -4.12 19.17 -16.29
CA TYR A 10 -2.88 19.32 -17.06
C TYR A 10 -2.66 18.18 -18.06
N CYS A 11 -2.88 16.94 -17.64
CA CYS A 11 -2.61 15.77 -18.47
C CYS A 11 -3.86 14.98 -18.85
N SER A 12 -5.07 15.44 -18.52
CA SER A 12 -6.37 14.84 -18.88
C SER A 12 -6.53 13.34 -18.58
N HIS A 13 -5.76 12.82 -17.62
CA HIS A 13 -5.77 11.43 -17.17
C HIS A 13 -6.20 11.32 -15.70
N PRO A 14 -6.61 10.13 -15.23
CA PRO A 14 -6.93 9.88 -13.83
C PRO A 14 -5.76 10.21 -12.90
N VAL A 15 -6.05 10.92 -11.80
CA VAL A 15 -5.03 11.27 -10.79
C VAL A 15 -4.48 10.02 -10.09
N SER A 16 -5.30 8.97 -9.98
CA SER A 16 -4.90 7.67 -9.42
C SER A 16 -3.70 7.02 -10.13
N GLU A 17 -3.49 7.30 -11.43
CA GLU A 17 -2.39 6.74 -12.23
C GLU A 17 -1.03 7.44 -12.01
N GLY A 18 -1.00 8.68 -11.51
CA GLY A 18 0.26 9.38 -11.22
C GLY A 18 1.17 9.71 -12.43
N ARG A 19 0.60 9.86 -13.63
CA ARG A 19 1.37 10.02 -14.90
C ARG A 19 2.20 11.30 -15.01
N CYS A 20 1.76 12.40 -14.41
CA CYS A 20 2.44 13.71 -14.45
C CYS A 20 2.82 14.19 -13.04
N PRO A 21 3.73 15.18 -12.88
CA PRO A 21 4.14 15.67 -11.56
C PRO A 21 2.97 16.23 -10.74
N THR A 22 2.01 16.92 -11.38
CA THR A 22 0.80 17.42 -10.71
C THR A 22 -0.08 16.29 -10.18
N CYS A 23 -0.29 15.21 -10.95
CA CYS A 23 -1.03 14.03 -10.47
C CYS A 23 -0.33 13.40 -9.26
N ARG A 24 1.01 13.28 -9.28
CA ARG A 24 1.76 12.69 -8.16
C ARG A 24 1.66 13.53 -6.90
N ALA A 25 1.75 14.86 -7.03
CA ALA A 25 1.58 15.78 -5.90
C ALA A 25 0.17 15.68 -5.30
N ALA A 26 -0.88 15.79 -6.13
CA ALA A 26 -2.26 15.66 -5.68
C ALA A 26 -2.52 14.30 -5.00
N ARG A 27 -2.03 13.20 -5.60
CA ARG A 27 -2.15 11.85 -5.01
C ARG A 27 -1.45 11.75 -3.66
N ALA A 28 -0.26 12.35 -3.52
CA ALA A 28 0.49 12.37 -2.26
C ALA A 28 -0.21 13.19 -1.17
N GLU A 29 -0.90 14.29 -1.53
CA GLU A 29 -1.72 15.06 -0.58
C GLU A 29 -2.96 14.28 -0.13
N LEU A 30 -3.68 13.64 -1.05
CA LEU A 30 -4.92 12.92 -0.76
C LEU A 30 -4.72 11.60 -0.01
N HIS A 31 -3.66 10.85 -0.33
CA HIS A 31 -3.39 9.54 0.30
C HIS A 31 -2.28 9.59 1.35
N GLY A 32 -1.70 10.78 1.59
CA GLY A 32 -0.48 10.93 2.38
C GLY A 32 0.69 10.17 1.77
N ASN A 33 1.88 10.31 2.34
CA ASN A 33 2.99 9.39 2.13
C ASN A 33 2.65 8.01 2.76
N GLY A 34 1.55 7.40 2.34
CA GLY A 34 1.08 6.11 2.83
C GLY A 34 2.18 5.10 2.60
N PHE A 35 2.81 4.67 3.69
CA PHE A 35 3.86 3.67 3.69
C PHE A 35 3.33 2.43 2.96
N SER A 36 3.71 2.28 1.69
CA SER A 36 3.25 1.18 0.86
C SER A 36 4.04 -0.05 1.29
N VAL A 37 3.50 -0.76 2.28
CA VAL A 37 4.07 -2.05 2.68
C VAL A 37 3.89 -2.98 1.48
N PRO A 38 4.98 -3.54 0.92
CA PRO A 38 4.86 -4.49 -0.17
C PRO A 38 3.99 -5.66 0.28
N PRO A 39 2.99 -6.11 -0.50
CA PRO A 39 2.13 -7.23 -0.12
C PRO A 39 2.93 -8.49 0.27
N MET A 40 4.10 -8.67 -0.36
CA MET A 40 5.01 -9.76 -0.08
C MET A 40 5.64 -9.69 1.32
N LEU A 41 5.88 -8.49 1.83
CA LEU A 41 6.42 -8.27 3.17
C LEU A 41 5.36 -8.60 4.24
N VAL A 42 4.10 -8.25 3.97
CA VAL A 42 2.96 -8.63 4.83
C VAL A 42 2.82 -10.15 4.88
N LEU A 43 2.87 -10.81 3.73
CA LEU A 43 2.79 -12.28 3.64
C LEU A 43 3.94 -12.97 4.38
N ALA A 44 5.17 -12.50 4.19
CA ALA A 44 6.33 -13.03 4.88
C ALA A 44 6.19 -12.90 6.41
N GLY A 45 5.78 -11.72 6.90
CA GLY A 45 5.52 -11.47 8.32
C GLY A 45 4.48 -12.43 8.91
N LEU A 46 3.38 -12.65 8.18
CA LEU A 46 2.31 -13.55 8.60
C LEU A 46 2.79 -15.00 8.70
N LEU A 47 3.58 -15.47 7.72
CA LEU A 47 4.17 -16.81 7.75
C LEU A 47 5.12 -16.98 8.93
N THR A 48 6.01 -16.02 9.19
CA THR A 48 6.91 -16.07 10.35
C THR A 48 6.16 -16.16 11.67
N LEU A 49 5.07 -15.39 11.84
CA LEU A 49 4.22 -15.46 13.03
C LEU A 49 3.54 -16.83 13.17
N LEU A 50 3.04 -17.38 12.06
CA LEU A 50 2.41 -18.70 12.03
C LEU A 50 3.41 -19.80 12.44
N PHE A 51 4.61 -19.79 11.85
CA PHE A 51 5.67 -20.76 12.19
C PHE A 51 6.10 -20.63 13.65
N ALA A 52 6.28 -19.40 14.17
CA ALA A 52 6.63 -19.18 15.57
C ALA A 52 5.55 -19.74 16.51
N ALA A 53 4.27 -19.50 16.21
CA ALA A 53 3.15 -20.03 16.98
C ALA A 53 3.11 -21.57 16.97
N LEU A 54 3.32 -22.20 15.81
CA LEU A 54 3.37 -23.65 15.69
C LEU A 54 4.53 -24.25 16.49
N VAL A 55 5.74 -23.66 16.41
CA VAL A 55 6.90 -24.11 17.18
C VAL A 55 6.62 -23.98 18.68
N LEU A 56 6.09 -22.84 19.13
CA LEU A 56 5.71 -22.64 20.53
C LEU A 56 4.69 -23.68 21.00
N GLN A 57 3.68 -23.99 20.20
CA GLN A 57 2.70 -25.04 20.52
C GLN A 57 3.33 -26.43 20.62
N ARG A 58 4.33 -26.73 19.78
CA ARG A 58 5.02 -28.03 19.80
C ARG A 58 6.04 -28.15 20.92
N CYS A 59 6.60 -27.04 21.39
CA CYS A 59 7.51 -27.03 22.55
C CYS A 59 6.77 -26.96 23.90
N ALA A 60 5.53 -26.47 23.90
CA ALA A 60 4.67 -26.41 25.08
C ALA A 60 3.78 -27.66 25.29
N ALA A 61 3.76 -28.57 24.31
CA ALA A 61 3.08 -29.87 24.36
C ALA A 61 4.09 -30.98 24.69
#